data_AF-A0A150J456-F1
#
_entry.id   AF-A0A150J456-F1
#
_cell.length_a   1.000
_cell.length_b   1.000
_cell.length_c   1.000
_cell.angle_alpha   90.00
_cell.angle_beta   90.00
_cell.angle_gamma   90.00
#
_symmetry.space_group_name_H-M   'P 1'
#
loop_
_entity.id
_entity.type
_entity.pdbx_description
1 polymer ?
#
loop_
_entity_poly.entity_id
_entity_poly.type
_entity_poly.pdbx_seq_one_letter_code
_entity_poly.pdbx_strand_id
1 'polypeptide(L)' 'MKSVGTVLHSIGPLFILRSKKVRIKDIGADAYIGEKKIGKVIELFGPVENPYVKIVSRKDIKDKKKFVGKDVSIR' A
#
# COMPACT_ATOMS: atom_id res chain seq x y z
N MET A 1 12.67 2.52 -6.88
CA MET A 1 11.34 2.33 -6.27
C MET A 1 11.00 3.55 -5.44
N LYS A 2 9.76 4.03 -5.51
CA LYS A 2 9.31 5.22 -4.78
C LYS A 2 8.78 4.81 -3.42
N SER A 3 9.45 5.22 -2.32
CA SER A 3 8.95 4.98 -0.96
C SER A 3 7.71 5.84 -0.68
N VAL A 4 6.61 5.20 -0.25
CA VAL A 4 5.30 5.85 -0.14
C VAL A 4 4.77 5.96 1.28
N GLY A 5 5.23 5.13 2.22
CA GLY A 5 4.80 5.19 3.62
C GLY A 5 4.76 3.81 4.26
N THR A 6 4.12 3.70 5.41
CA THR A 6 4.02 2.44 6.18
C THR A 6 2.61 1.85 6.13
N VAL A 7 2.51 0.53 6.25
CA VAL A 7 1.22 -0.14 6.43
C VAL A 7 0.66 0.18 7.82
N LEU A 8 -0.45 0.92 7.87
CA LEU A 8 -1.16 1.22 9.11
C LEU A 8 -2.06 0.06 9.51
N HIS A 9 -2.78 -0.50 8.55
CA HIS A 9 -3.74 -1.58 8.80
C HIS A 9 -3.66 -2.66 7.73
N SER A 10 -3.97 -3.89 8.16
CA SER A 10 -4.22 -5.05 7.30
C SER A 10 -5.64 -5.54 7.57
N ILE A 11 -6.56 -5.36 6.63
CA ILE A 11 -7.99 -5.68 6.78
C ILE A 11 -8.41 -6.57 5.61
N GLY A 12 -8.72 -7.84 5.87
CA GLY A 12 -9.00 -8.80 4.81
C GLY A 12 -7.85 -8.87 3.79
N PRO A 13 -8.11 -8.66 2.48
CA PRO A 13 -7.06 -8.60 1.47
C PRO A 13 -6.41 -7.22 1.32
N LEU A 14 -6.71 -6.24 2.17
CA LEU A 14 -6.30 -4.85 1.98
C LEU A 14 -5.17 -4.45 2.92
N PHE A 15 -4.19 -3.71 2.39
CA PHE A 15 -3.29 -2.88 3.17
C PHE A 15 -3.71 -1.42 3.05
N ILE A 16 -3.76 -0.73 4.18
CA ILE A 16 -4.11 0.69 4.26
C ILE A 16 -2.87 1.47 4.71
N LEU A 17 -2.58 2.55 4.00
CA LEU A 17 -1.48 3.47 4.29
C LEU A 17 -2.00 4.90 4.29
N ARG A 18 -1.22 5.84 4.83
CA ARG A 18 -1.40 7.29 4.62
C ARG A 18 -0.22 7.83 3.84
N SER A 19 -0.49 8.55 2.75
CA SER A 19 0.59 9.07 1.91
C SER A 19 0.17 10.23 1.03
N LYS A 20 0.88 11.37 1.15
CA LYS A 20 0.86 12.44 0.15
C LYS A 20 1.69 12.14 -1.11
N LYS A 21 2.50 11.08 -1.06
CA LYS A 21 3.44 10.75 -2.14
C LYS A 21 2.74 9.99 -3.26
N VAL A 22 1.72 9.20 -2.96
CA VAL A 22 0.91 8.48 -3.96
C VAL A 22 -0.04 9.46 -4.64
N ARG A 23 -0.11 9.42 -5.96
CA ARG A 23 -1.01 10.25 -6.79
C ARG A 23 -1.98 9.38 -7.57
N ILE A 24 -3.01 9.97 -8.16
CA ILE A 24 -4.00 9.25 -9.00
C ILE A 24 -3.32 8.42 -10.11
N LYS A 25 -2.26 8.96 -10.74
CA LYS A 25 -1.49 8.24 -11.78
C LYS A 25 -0.76 6.97 -11.29
N ASP A 26 -0.62 6.81 -9.97
CA ASP A 26 0.03 5.66 -9.36
C ASP A 26 -0.98 4.51 -9.10
N ILE A 27 -2.28 4.70 -9.39
CA ILE A 27 -3.27 3.62 -9.33
C ILE A 27 -2.88 2.54 -10.35
N GLY A 28 -2.90 1.27 -9.92
CA GLY A 28 -2.45 0.11 -10.70
C GLY A 28 -0.96 -0.24 -10.50
N ALA A 29 -0.17 0.67 -9.90
CA ALA A 29 1.24 0.45 -9.60
C ALA A 29 1.44 -0.73 -8.66
N ASP A 30 2.55 -1.45 -8.85
CA ASP A 30 2.90 -2.58 -8.00
C ASP A 30 3.47 -2.07 -6.68
N ALA A 31 3.01 -2.64 -5.57
CA ALA A 31 3.46 -2.30 -4.23
C ALA A 31 4.40 -3.37 -3.67
N TYR A 32 5.40 -2.93 -2.92
CA TYR A 32 6.50 -3.75 -2.42
C TYR A 32 6.84 -3.43 -0.96
N ILE A 33 7.24 -4.46 -0.21
CA ILE A 33 7.93 -4.34 1.09
C ILE A 33 9.31 -4.97 0.91
N GLY A 34 10.37 -4.17 1.00
CA GLY A 34 11.68 -4.56 0.50
C GLY A 34 11.59 -4.93 -0.97
N GLU A 35 12.08 -6.11 -1.34
CA GLU A 35 11.99 -6.65 -2.71
C GLU A 35 10.71 -7.45 -2.98
N LYS A 36 9.94 -7.73 -1.92
CA LYS A 36 8.74 -8.57 -2.03
C LYS A 36 7.57 -7.74 -2.55
N LYS A 37 7.10 -8.06 -3.76
CA LYS A 37 5.82 -7.55 -4.28
C LYS A 37 4.68 -8.02 -3.40
N ILE A 38 3.95 -7.08 -2.78
CA ILE A 38 2.85 -7.36 -1.87
C ILE A 38 1.48 -7.20 -2.50
N GLY A 39 1.33 -6.42 -3.57
CA GLY A 39 0.02 -6.08 -4.10
C GLY A 39 0.04 -5.00 -5.17
N LYS A 40 -1.11 -4.35 -5.36
CA LYS A 40 -1.28 -3.19 -6.26
C LYS A 40 -2.05 -2.08 -5.57
N VAL A 41 -1.69 -0.83 -5.87
CA VAL A 41 -2.48 0.35 -5.48
C VAL A 41 -3.79 0.33 -6.26
N ILE A 42 -4.92 0.45 -5.57
CA ILE A 42 -6.24 0.43 -6.22
C ILE A 42 -7.05 1.70 -5.98
N GLU A 43 -6.75 2.47 -4.94
CA GLU A 43 -7.56 3.62 -4.55
C GLU A 43 -6.77 4.60 -3.69
N LEU A 44 -7.07 5.88 -3.85
CA LEU A 44 -6.74 6.95 -2.91
C LEU A 44 -8.05 7.52 -2.37
N PHE A 45 -8.16 7.67 -1.06
CA PHE A 45 -9.40 8.13 -0.42
C PHE A 45 -9.14 8.97 0.84
N GLY A 46 -10.16 9.65 1.35
CA GLY A 46 -10.05 10.50 2.53
C GLY A 46 -9.48 11.90 2.22
N PRO A 47 -8.89 12.60 3.22
CA PRO A 47 -8.49 14.00 3.08
C PRO A 47 -7.44 14.22 1.99
N VAL A 48 -7.65 15.21 1.14
CA VAL A 48 -6.75 15.53 0.01
C VAL A 48 -5.34 15.88 0.50
N GLU A 49 -5.25 16.53 1.66
CA GLU A 49 -3.98 16.95 2.24
C GLU A 49 -3.14 15.77 2.69
N ASN A 50 -3.73 14.63 3.07
CA ASN A 50 -3.02 13.42 3.48
C ASN A 50 -3.91 12.18 3.26
N PRO A 51 -4.01 11.70 2.01
CA PRO A 51 -4.97 10.67 1.67
C PRO A 51 -4.53 9.33 2.23
N TYR A 52 -5.53 8.47 2.45
CA TYR A 52 -5.33 7.06 2.60
C TYR A 52 -5.10 6.41 1.23
N VAL A 53 -4.31 5.36 1.23
CA VAL A 53 -3.99 4.56 0.05
C VAL A 53 -4.41 3.13 0.34
N LYS A 54 -5.22 2.56 -0.55
CA LYS A 54 -5.64 1.17 -0.49
C LYS A 54 -4.80 0.34 -1.45
N ILE A 55 -4.19 -0.72 -0.92
CA ILE A 55 -3.44 -1.71 -1.70
C ILE A 55 -4.13 -3.05 -1.56
N VAL A 56 -4.50 -3.67 -2.68
CA VAL A 56 -5.00 -5.04 -2.68
C VAL A 56 -3.82 -6.00 -2.65
N SER A 57 -3.76 -6.83 -1.63
CA SER A 57 -2.72 -7.83 -1.43
C SER A 57 -2.83 -8.95 -2.45
N ARG A 58 -1.70 -9.58 -2.77
CA ARG A 58 -1.68 -10.82 -3.54
C ARG A 58 -2.27 -11.97 -2.72
N LYS A 59 -2.92 -12.91 -3.43
CA LYS A 59 -3.59 -14.08 -2.84
C LYS A 59 -2.64 -15.02 -2.09
N ASP A 60 -1.38 -15.10 -2.49
CA ASP A 60 -0.34 -15.98 -1.91
C ASP A 60 0.21 -15.49 -0.56
N ILE A 61 -0.17 -14.29 -0.11
CA ILE A 61 0.24 -13.77 1.19
C ILE A 61 -0.68 -14.31 2.28
N LYS A 62 -0.20 -15.30 3.04
CA LYS A 62 -0.93 -15.89 4.17
C LYS A 62 -0.98 -14.96 5.39
N ASP A 63 0.18 -14.52 5.86
CA ASP A 63 0.30 -13.74 7.11
C ASP A 63 0.44 -12.24 6.83
N LYS A 64 -0.67 -11.62 6.44
CA LYS A 64 -0.74 -10.20 6.07
C LYS A 64 -0.51 -9.26 7.28
N LYS A 65 -0.85 -9.70 8.49
CA LYS A 65 -0.75 -8.88 9.71
C LYS A 65 0.71 -8.53 10.05
N LYS A 66 1.67 -9.39 9.71
CA LYS A 66 3.11 -9.12 9.87
C LYS A 66 3.64 -7.92 9.08
N PHE A 67 2.88 -7.43 8.11
CA PHE A 67 3.27 -6.27 7.32
C PHE A 67 2.85 -4.94 7.93
N VAL A 68 2.02 -4.93 8.97
CA VAL A 68 1.71 -3.70 9.72
C VAL A 68 3.00 -3.11 10.27
N GLY A 69 3.18 -1.79 10.09
CA GLY A 69 4.38 -1.05 10.47
C GLY A 69 5.55 -1.16 9.49
N LYS A 70 5.44 -1.93 8.40
CA LYS A 70 6.50 -2.05 7.39
C LYS A 70 6.40 -0.96 6.34
N ASP A 71 7.56 -0.51 5.87
CA ASP A 71 7.68 0.45 4.77
C ASP A 71 7.25 -0.17 3.44
N VAL A 72 6.47 0.59 2.71
CA VAL A 72 5.99 0.26 1.38
C VAL A 72 6.59 1.21 0.36
N SER A 73 6.96 0.63 -0.77
CA SER A 73 7.36 1.36 -1.97
C SER A 73 6.54 0.89 -3.17
N ILE A 74 6.47 1.73 -4.20
CA ILE A 74 5.75 1.42 -5.44
C ILE A 74 6.65 1.51 -6.67
N ARG A 75 6.28 0.77 -7.72
CA ARG A 75 6.89 0.78 -9.05
C ARG A 75 5.81 0.73 -10.13
#